data_AF-A0A2U8FGJ3-F1
#
_entry.id   AF-A0A2U8FGJ3-F1
#
_cell.length_a   1.000
_cell.length_b   1.000
_cell.length_c   1.000
_cell.angle_alpha   90.00
_cell.angle_beta   90.00
_cell.angle_gamma   90.00
#
_symmetry.space_group_name_H-M   'P 1'
#
loop_
_entity.id
_entity.type
_entity.pdbx_description
1 polymer ?
#
loop_
_entity_poly.entity_id
_entity_poly.type
_entity_poly.pdbx_seq_one_letter_code
_entity_poly.pdbx_strand_id
1 'polypeptide(L)'
;MKFIKSLAIVGLSSLLAITTAQAAEKNTAKQVSSKKQDYALTQFNKNVGLQLTKRGIQMGENNQPLVTLTYLVQNKGQNKIKSITWISGYTLDAKTFYTQEVPINFQPALPAQRQMEVTITVPLNTMPEAAQKIFLDKAANVGAINGAKNVVFSNGKKIVVSK
;
A
#
# COMPACT_ATOMS: atom_id res chain seq x y z
N MET A 1 35.87 -23.11 -64.28
CA MET A 1 35.24 -24.42 -64.51
C MET A 1 34.61 -24.88 -63.20
N LYS A 2 33.45 -25.56 -63.13
CA LYS A 2 32.47 -25.98 -64.15
C LYS A 2 31.15 -26.40 -63.44
N PHE A 3 29.99 -25.94 -63.91
CA PHE A 3 28.68 -26.67 -63.90
C PHE A 3 28.09 -27.03 -62.50
N ILE A 4 26.84 -27.52 -62.27
CA ILE A 4 25.56 -27.72 -63.02
C ILE A 4 24.44 -27.88 -61.93
N LYS A 5 23.12 -27.67 -62.07
CA LYS A 5 22.15 -27.10 -63.05
C LYS A 5 21.09 -26.31 -62.22
N SER A 6 20.23 -25.49 -62.84
CA SER A 6 18.93 -25.10 -62.25
C SER A 6 17.99 -26.31 -62.10
N LEU A 7 17.04 -26.25 -61.15
CA LEU A 7 15.76 -26.94 -61.30
C LEU A 7 14.64 -26.07 -60.71
N ALA A 8 13.65 -25.74 -61.53
CA ALA A 8 12.41 -25.09 -61.11
C ALA A 8 11.25 -26.06 -61.34
N ILE A 9 10.39 -26.24 -60.33
CA ILE A 9 9.13 -26.98 -60.46
C ILE A 9 8.03 -26.11 -59.85
N VAL A 10 6.95 -25.91 -60.61
CA VAL A 10 5.78 -25.14 -60.19
C VAL A 10 4.88 -26.01 -59.31
N GLY A 11 4.58 -25.55 -58.11
CA GLY A 11 3.61 -26.16 -57.20
C GLY A 11 2.47 -25.18 -56.89
N LEU A 12 1.38 -25.28 -57.66
CA LEU A 12 0.20 -24.42 -57.51
C LEU A 12 -0.87 -25.14 -56.67
N SER A 13 -1.25 -24.62 -55.50
CA SER A 13 -2.50 -25.02 -54.81
C SER A 13 -2.95 -24.10 -53.67
N SER A 14 -4.28 -23.92 -53.59
CA SER A 14 -5.12 -23.64 -52.41
C SER A 14 -4.72 -22.53 -51.42
N LEU A 15 -5.52 -21.46 -51.44
CA LEU A 15 -5.79 -20.57 -50.32
C LEU A 15 -6.11 -21.32 -49.02
N LEU A 16 -5.53 -20.89 -47.89
CA LEU A 16 -6.17 -20.95 -46.57
C LEU A 16 -5.93 -19.63 -45.83
N ALA A 17 -6.92 -18.74 -45.90
CA ALA A 17 -6.92 -17.51 -45.13
C ALA A 17 -7.34 -17.80 -43.67
N ILE A 18 -6.37 -17.96 -42.78
CA ILE A 18 -6.60 -17.89 -41.34
C ILE A 18 -5.66 -16.84 -40.75
N THR A 19 -6.07 -15.57 -40.82
CA THR A 19 -5.50 -14.52 -39.97
C THR A 19 -5.89 -14.80 -38.52
N THR A 20 -5.13 -15.66 -37.85
CA THR A 20 -5.15 -15.73 -36.38
C THR A 20 -4.58 -14.42 -35.85
N ALA A 21 -5.47 -13.45 -35.64
CA ALA A 21 -5.18 -12.27 -34.85
C ALA A 21 -4.89 -12.73 -33.42
N GLN A 22 -3.62 -13.04 -33.13
CA GLN A 22 -3.19 -13.53 -31.83
C GLN A 22 -3.55 -12.50 -30.76
N ALA A 23 -4.29 -12.93 -29.74
CA ALA A 23 -4.94 -12.05 -28.78
C ALA A 23 -3.94 -11.32 -27.86
N ALA A 24 -3.42 -10.18 -28.34
CA ALA A 24 -2.43 -9.35 -27.66
C ALA A 24 -2.96 -8.54 -26.45
N GLU A 25 -4.14 -8.87 -25.94
CA GLU A 25 -4.85 -8.05 -24.93
C GLU A 25 -4.38 -8.29 -23.48
N LYS A 26 -3.77 -9.45 -23.17
CA LYS A 26 -3.50 -9.84 -21.77
C LYS A 26 -2.33 -9.11 -21.08
N ASN A 27 -1.44 -8.45 -21.83
CA ASN A 27 -0.28 -7.75 -21.26
C ASN A 27 -0.54 -6.26 -21.00
N THR A 28 -1.26 -5.58 -21.90
CA THR A 28 -1.52 -4.13 -21.79
C THR A 28 -2.29 -3.78 -20.52
N ALA A 29 -3.30 -4.59 -20.16
CA ALA A 29 -4.10 -4.37 -18.95
C ALA A 29 -3.28 -4.40 -17.65
N LYS A 30 -2.32 -5.34 -17.52
CA LYS A 30 -1.41 -5.43 -16.37
C LYS A 30 -0.41 -4.28 -16.31
N GLN A 31 0.06 -3.79 -17.46
CA GLN A 31 1.01 -2.68 -17.54
C GLN A 31 0.34 -1.31 -17.28
N VAL A 32 -0.94 -1.16 -17.60
CA VAL A 32 -1.70 0.06 -17.30
C VAL A 32 -2.16 0.09 -15.83
N SER A 33 -2.54 -1.05 -15.25
CA SER A 33 -2.92 -1.10 -13.83
C SER A 33 -1.75 -0.81 -12.89
N SER A 34 -0.57 -1.39 -13.14
CA SER A 34 0.63 -1.14 -12.32
C SER A 34 1.08 0.32 -12.36
N LYS A 35 1.15 0.94 -13.55
CA LYS A 35 1.44 2.38 -13.69
C LYS A 35 0.44 3.28 -12.97
N LYS A 36 -0.85 2.91 -12.96
CA LYS A 36 -1.89 3.66 -12.22
C LYS A 36 -1.74 3.53 -10.70
N GLN A 37 -1.37 2.35 -10.21
CA GLN A 37 -1.11 2.10 -8.79
C GLN A 37 0.15 2.84 -8.32
N ASP A 38 1.23 2.82 -9.11
CA ASP A 38 2.48 3.56 -8.83
C ASP A 38 2.25 5.08 -8.79
N TYR A 39 1.48 5.62 -9.74
CA TYR A 39 1.05 7.03 -9.68
C TYR A 39 0.24 7.33 -8.41
N ALA A 40 -0.71 6.48 -8.04
CA ALA A 40 -1.51 6.68 -6.83
C ALA A 40 -0.66 6.64 -5.55
N LEU A 41 0.26 5.67 -5.44
CA LEU A 41 1.24 5.58 -4.35
C LEU A 41 2.12 6.83 -4.27
N THR A 42 2.65 7.27 -5.41
CA THR A 42 3.44 8.51 -5.53
C THR A 42 2.65 9.74 -5.08
N GLN A 43 1.38 9.86 -5.46
CA GLN A 43 0.55 10.99 -5.03
C GLN A 43 0.19 10.93 -3.54
N PHE A 44 -0.06 9.74 -2.98
CA PHE A 44 -0.25 9.57 -1.53
C PHE A 44 1.02 10.01 -0.79
N ASN A 45 2.18 9.46 -1.14
CA ASN A 45 3.45 9.73 -0.47
C ASN A 45 3.91 11.20 -0.62
N LYS A 46 3.47 11.91 -1.67
CA LYS A 46 3.65 13.37 -1.81
C LYS A 46 2.77 14.16 -0.84
N ASN A 47 1.52 13.76 -0.62
CA ASN A 47 0.57 14.50 0.23
C ASN A 47 0.64 14.12 1.71
N VAL A 48 1.14 12.92 2.05
CA VAL A 48 1.06 12.34 3.40
C VAL A 48 2.45 11.98 3.95
N GLY A 49 2.73 12.31 5.20
CA GLY A 49 3.78 11.70 6.01
C GLY A 49 3.18 10.86 7.15
N LEU A 50 3.80 9.71 7.44
CA LEU A 50 3.37 8.77 8.49
C LEU A 50 4.61 8.24 9.23
N GLN A 51 4.73 8.56 10.51
CA GLN A 51 5.81 8.10 11.37
C GLN A 51 5.23 7.60 12.69
N LEU A 52 5.56 6.37 13.11
CA LEU A 52 5.31 5.92 14.48
C LEU A 52 6.27 6.68 15.41
N THR A 53 5.74 7.44 16.38
CA THR A 53 6.54 8.24 17.33
C THR A 53 6.55 7.64 18.73
N LYS A 54 5.52 6.88 19.12
CA LYS A 54 5.44 6.27 20.46
C LYS A 54 4.71 4.94 20.44
N ARG A 55 5.14 4.05 21.33
CA ARG A 55 4.51 2.78 21.68
C ARG A 55 4.26 2.75 23.19
N GLY A 56 3.20 2.09 23.64
CA GLY A 56 2.94 1.87 25.06
C GLY A 56 1.89 0.80 25.30
N ILE A 57 1.58 0.59 26.59
CA ILE A 57 0.47 -0.23 27.07
C ILE A 57 -0.36 0.64 28.03
N GLN A 58 -1.67 0.54 27.95
CA GLN A 58 -2.60 1.09 28.94
C GLN A 58 -3.65 0.04 29.30
N MET A 59 -4.28 0.15 30.47
CA MET A 59 -5.48 -0.65 30.76
C MET A 59 -6.70 0.02 30.15
N GLY A 60 -7.51 -0.75 29.43
CA GLY A 60 -8.86 -0.38 29.02
C GLY A 60 -9.90 -0.82 30.05
N GLU A 61 -11.17 -0.73 29.64
CA GLU A 61 -12.29 -1.26 30.40
C GLU A 61 -12.12 -2.76 30.72
N ASN A 62 -12.71 -3.20 31.83
CA ASN A 62 -12.59 -4.57 32.34
C ASN A 62 -11.12 -5.06 32.52
N ASN A 63 -10.20 -4.12 32.78
CA ASN A 63 -8.77 -4.35 32.97
C ASN A 63 -8.08 -5.04 31.77
N GLN A 64 -8.64 -4.89 30.56
CA GLN A 64 -8.08 -5.44 29.32
C GLN A 64 -6.84 -4.63 28.89
N PRO A 65 -5.66 -5.23 28.69
CA PRO A 65 -4.49 -4.51 28.22
C PRO A 65 -4.65 -4.08 26.76
N LEU A 66 -4.47 -2.78 26.52
CA LEU A 66 -4.50 -2.15 25.19
C LEU A 66 -3.10 -1.68 24.81
N VAL A 67 -2.64 -2.06 23.62
CA VAL A 67 -1.43 -1.48 23.02
C VAL A 67 -1.76 -0.09 22.50
N THR A 68 -0.97 0.91 22.88
CA THR A 68 -1.07 2.29 22.39
C THR A 68 0.02 2.56 21.36
N LEU A 69 -0.36 3.14 20.22
CA LEU A 69 0.52 3.36 19.08
C LEU A 69 0.28 4.77 18.54
N THR A 70 1.18 5.70 18.84
CA THR A 70 1.08 7.11 18.44
C THR A 70 1.83 7.33 17.15
N TYR A 71 1.13 7.89 16.16
CA TYR A 71 1.68 8.32 14.89
C TYR A 71 1.69 9.83 14.78
N LEU A 72 2.79 10.38 14.29
CA LEU A 72 2.79 11.72 13.70
C LEU A 72 2.26 11.59 12.26
N VAL A 73 1.07 12.12 12.01
CA VAL A 73 0.45 12.18 10.68
C VAL A 73 0.61 13.59 10.12
N GLN A 74 1.28 13.70 8.97
CA GLN A 74 1.58 14.98 8.32
C GLN A 74 0.78 15.14 7.03
N ASN A 75 0.07 16.26 6.89
CA ASN A 75 -0.51 16.71 5.63
C ASN A 75 0.47 17.66 4.92
N LYS A 76 1.27 17.10 4.02
CA LYS A 76 2.21 17.82 3.14
C LYS A 76 1.51 18.38 1.89
N GLY A 77 0.22 18.07 1.71
CA GLY A 77 -0.60 18.54 0.60
C GLY A 77 -1.23 19.91 0.85
N GLN A 78 -1.74 20.52 -0.23
CA GLN A 78 -2.43 21.81 -0.20
C GLN A 78 -3.94 21.73 0.11
N ASN A 79 -4.46 20.52 0.35
CA ASN A 79 -5.88 20.29 0.63
C ASN A 79 -6.04 19.72 2.05
N LYS A 80 -7.05 20.17 2.81
CA LYS A 80 -7.36 19.58 4.12
C LYS A 80 -7.70 18.08 3.97
N ILE A 81 -7.17 17.22 4.83
CA ILE A 81 -7.47 15.78 4.84
C ILE A 81 -8.64 15.52 5.78
N LYS A 82 -9.73 14.95 5.25
CA LYS A 82 -10.89 14.51 6.05
C LYS A 82 -10.64 13.15 6.68
N SER A 83 -10.09 12.22 5.91
CA SER A 83 -9.76 10.88 6.40
C SER A 83 -8.61 10.25 5.62
N ILE A 84 -8.00 9.25 6.22
CA ILE A 84 -6.85 8.51 5.70
C ILE A 84 -6.95 7.05 6.14
N THR A 85 -6.44 6.15 5.31
CA THR A 85 -6.17 4.77 5.70
C THR A 85 -4.79 4.37 5.20
N TRP A 86 -4.02 3.72 6.07
CA TRP A 86 -2.78 3.05 5.72
C TRP A 86 -2.72 1.66 6.33
N ILE A 87 -1.81 0.83 5.84
CA ILE A 87 -1.47 -0.46 6.45
C ILE A 87 -0.13 -0.25 7.18
N SER A 88 -0.07 -0.56 8.46
CA SER A 88 1.18 -0.52 9.22
C SER A 88 1.67 -1.94 9.52
N GLY A 89 2.87 -2.26 9.04
CA GLY A 89 3.64 -3.42 9.44
C GLY A 89 4.62 -3.03 10.54
N TYR A 90 4.39 -3.50 11.76
CA TYR A 90 5.25 -3.25 12.92
C TYR A 90 6.48 -4.15 12.86
N THR A 91 7.65 -3.56 13.06
CA THR A 91 8.94 -4.22 12.86
C THR A 91 9.73 -4.34 14.14
N LEU A 92 10.44 -5.46 14.29
CA LEU A 92 11.53 -5.65 15.24
C LEU A 92 12.73 -6.13 14.42
N ASP A 93 13.89 -5.49 14.58
CA ASP A 93 15.11 -5.76 13.80
C ASP A 93 14.85 -5.84 12.28
N ALA A 94 14.11 -4.83 11.78
CA ALA A 94 13.61 -4.69 10.40
C ALA A 94 12.66 -5.81 9.89
N LYS A 95 12.30 -6.80 10.71
CA LYS A 95 11.35 -7.87 10.35
C LYS A 95 9.94 -7.52 10.83
N THR A 96 8.96 -7.55 9.92
CA THR A 96 7.55 -7.34 10.27
C THR A 96 7.01 -8.50 11.08
N PHE A 97 6.53 -8.25 12.30
CA PHE A 97 5.97 -9.26 13.21
C PHE A 97 4.45 -9.16 13.40
N TYR A 98 3.86 -8.00 13.10
CA TYR A 98 2.43 -7.76 13.14
C TYR A 98 2.03 -6.73 12.09
N THR A 99 0.85 -6.85 11.50
CA THR A 99 0.33 -5.92 10.49
C THR A 99 -1.12 -5.59 10.79
N GLN A 100 -1.50 -4.31 10.70
CA GLN A 100 -2.91 -3.88 10.82
C GLN A 100 -3.24 -2.78 9.80
N GLU A 101 -4.53 -2.65 9.46
CA GLU A 101 -5.05 -1.49 8.76
C GLU A 101 -5.43 -0.39 9.77
N VAL A 102 -5.06 0.86 9.49
CA VAL A 102 -5.25 2.01 10.39
C VAL A 102 -6.13 3.07 9.70
N PRO A 103 -7.44 3.09 9.97
CA PRO A 103 -8.37 4.10 9.43
C PRO A 103 -8.56 5.27 10.40
N ILE A 104 -8.18 6.48 9.98
CA ILE A 104 -8.33 7.71 10.78
C ILE A 104 -9.31 8.68 10.09
N ASN A 105 -10.28 9.17 10.85
CA ASN A 105 -11.18 10.26 10.46
C ASN A 105 -10.88 11.50 11.31
N PHE A 106 -10.49 12.60 10.67
CA PHE A 106 -10.09 13.82 11.36
C PHE A 106 -11.28 14.73 11.64
N GLN A 107 -11.48 15.08 12.91
CA GLN A 107 -12.51 16.01 13.37
C GLN A 107 -11.88 17.05 14.32
N PRO A 108 -11.64 18.30 13.88
CA PRO A 108 -11.80 18.82 12.51
C PRO A 108 -10.78 18.23 11.52
N ALA A 109 -11.04 18.37 10.22
CA ALA A 109 -10.17 17.88 9.15
C ALA A 109 -8.74 18.47 9.23
N LEU A 110 -7.73 17.61 9.12
CA LEU A 110 -6.30 17.96 9.25
C LEU A 110 -5.92 19.03 8.21
N PRO A 111 -5.53 20.26 8.61
CA PRO A 111 -5.26 21.35 7.67
C PRO A 111 -4.09 21.07 6.72
N ALA A 112 -4.03 21.83 5.62
CA ALA A 112 -2.90 21.81 4.69
C ALA A 112 -1.61 22.28 5.38
N GLN A 113 -0.46 21.71 5.02
CA GLN A 113 0.85 22.01 5.62
C GLN A 113 0.87 21.95 7.17
N ARG A 114 0.16 20.99 7.75
CA ARG A 114 0.09 20.76 9.20
C ARG A 114 0.22 19.28 9.56
N GLN A 115 0.57 19.03 10.81
CA GLN A 115 0.71 17.69 11.37
C GLN A 115 -0.08 17.55 12.67
N MET A 116 -0.41 16.31 13.02
CA MET A 116 -1.18 15.95 14.22
C MET A 116 -0.67 14.62 14.75
N GLU A 117 -0.55 14.48 16.07
CA GLU A 117 -0.35 13.18 16.69
C GLU A 117 -1.68 12.44 16.79
N VAL A 118 -1.68 11.16 16.40
CA VAL A 118 -2.85 10.28 16.42
C VAL A 118 -2.46 9.00 17.13
N THR A 119 -3.02 8.78 18.32
CA THR A 119 -2.84 7.53 19.07
C THR A 119 -3.98 6.57 18.75
N ILE A 120 -3.65 5.39 18.24
CA ILE A 120 -4.59 4.27 18.13
C ILE A 120 -4.40 3.30 19.29
N THR A 121 -5.48 2.60 19.63
CA THR A 121 -5.54 1.59 20.68
C THR A 121 -5.94 0.25 20.07
N VAL A 122 -5.22 -0.83 20.43
CA VAL A 122 -5.53 -2.19 19.95
C VAL A 122 -5.53 -3.14 21.14
N PRO A 123 -6.61 -3.92 21.39
CA PRO A 123 -6.64 -4.90 22.47
C PRO A 123 -5.57 -5.97 22.26
N LEU A 124 -4.68 -6.15 23.24
CA LEU A 124 -3.52 -7.03 23.12
C LEU A 124 -3.91 -8.47 22.77
N ASN A 125 -5.00 -8.96 23.36
CA ASN A 125 -5.56 -10.29 23.12
C ASN A 125 -6.05 -10.54 21.68
N THR A 126 -6.23 -9.50 20.86
CA THR A 126 -6.56 -9.66 19.42
C THR A 126 -5.33 -9.90 18.54
N MET A 127 -4.12 -9.79 19.10
CA MET A 127 -2.85 -10.00 18.39
C MET A 127 -2.36 -11.45 18.56
N PRO A 128 -1.59 -12.00 17.59
CA PRO A 128 -0.90 -13.27 17.78
C PRO A 128 0.03 -13.23 18.99
N GLU A 129 0.14 -14.32 19.74
CA GLU A 129 0.89 -14.38 21.02
C GLU A 129 2.34 -13.89 20.90
N ALA A 130 3.02 -14.19 19.80
CA ALA A 130 4.37 -13.69 19.52
C ALA A 130 4.44 -12.16 19.42
N ALA A 131 3.44 -11.53 18.79
CA ALA A 131 3.32 -10.07 18.74
C ALA A 131 2.97 -9.50 20.11
N GLN A 132 2.12 -10.16 20.91
CA GLN A 132 1.80 -9.72 22.28
C GLN A 132 3.06 -9.59 23.14
N LYS A 133 3.94 -10.60 23.10
CA LYS A 133 5.21 -10.61 23.83
C LYS A 133 6.12 -9.44 23.43
N ILE A 134 6.24 -9.16 22.13
CA ILE A 134 7.02 -8.01 21.62
C ILE A 134 6.40 -6.67 22.03
N PHE A 135 5.07 -6.55 22.02
CA PHE A 135 4.39 -5.31 22.44
C PHE A 135 4.47 -5.05 23.94
N LEU A 136 4.50 -6.10 24.78
CA LEU A 136 4.69 -6.00 26.23
C LEU A 136 6.13 -5.68 26.64
N ASP A 137 7.14 -6.15 25.89
CA ASP A 137 8.53 -5.83 26.18
C ASP A 137 8.81 -4.33 25.95
N LYS A 138 9.25 -3.64 27.00
CA LYS A 138 9.60 -2.22 26.99
C LYS A 138 10.98 -1.95 26.37
N ALA A 139 11.86 -2.94 26.30
CA ALA A 139 13.20 -2.81 25.70
C ALA A 139 13.17 -2.99 24.17
N ALA A 140 12.23 -3.77 23.63
CA ALA A 140 12.08 -3.99 22.19
C ALA A 140 12.00 -2.67 21.38
N ASN A 141 12.92 -2.50 20.42
CA ASN A 141 12.92 -1.37 19.51
C ASN A 141 11.91 -1.58 18.36
N VAL A 142 10.63 -1.39 18.66
CA VAL A 142 9.53 -1.59 17.70
C VAL A 142 9.38 -0.38 16.77
N GLY A 143 9.69 -0.59 15.49
CA GLY A 143 9.42 0.36 14.40
C GLY A 143 8.12 0.07 13.66
N ALA A 144 7.88 0.81 12.57
CA ALA A 144 6.76 0.57 11.66
C ALA A 144 7.13 0.93 10.21
N ILE A 145 6.65 0.12 9.26
CA ILE A 145 6.67 0.38 7.82
C ILE A 145 5.23 0.64 7.36
N ASN A 146 4.97 1.83 6.81
CA ASN A 146 3.62 2.28 6.47
C ASN A 146 3.35 2.14 4.95
N GLY A 147 2.47 1.22 4.57
CA GLY A 147 1.94 1.05 3.22
C GLY A 147 0.71 1.93 2.98
N ALA A 148 0.72 2.74 1.92
CA ALA A 148 -0.41 3.59 1.55
C ALA A 148 -1.65 2.78 1.11
N LYS A 149 -2.84 3.10 1.64
CA LYS A 149 -4.12 2.56 1.16
C LYS A 149 -4.98 3.62 0.49
N ASN A 150 -5.48 4.61 1.23
CA ASN A 150 -6.25 5.73 0.64
C ASN A 150 -6.20 7.01 1.48
N VAL A 151 -6.49 8.16 0.85
CA VAL A 151 -6.70 9.45 1.54
C VAL A 151 -7.83 10.23 0.87
N VAL A 152 -8.69 10.85 1.67
CA VAL A 152 -9.86 11.64 1.24
C VAL A 152 -9.72 13.07 1.73
N PHE A 153 -9.78 14.02 0.80
CA PHE A 153 -9.66 15.44 1.08
C PHE A 153 -11.03 16.10 1.29
N SER A 154 -11.08 17.20 2.04
CA SER A 154 -12.32 17.94 2.33
C SER A 154 -12.98 18.56 1.09
N ASN A 155 -12.30 18.62 -0.06
CA ASN A 155 -12.86 19.05 -1.34
C ASN A 155 -13.39 17.89 -2.21
N GLY A 156 -13.63 16.72 -1.61
CA GLY A 156 -14.19 15.54 -2.30
C GLY A 156 -13.19 14.75 -3.15
N LYS A 157 -11.99 15.27 -3.40
CA LYS A 157 -10.92 14.51 -4.07
C LYS A 157 -10.43 13.37 -3.19
N LYS A 158 -10.04 12.25 -3.80
CA LYS A 158 -9.48 11.08 -3.11
C LYS A 158 -8.33 10.46 -3.91
N ILE A 159 -7.36 9.91 -3.20
CA ILE A 159 -6.31 9.05 -3.75
C ILE A 159 -6.55 7.64 -3.19
N VAL A 160 -6.55 6.63 -4.06
CA VAL A 160 -6.76 5.22 -3.69
C VAL A 160 -5.64 4.43 -4.34
N VAL A 161 -4.81 3.78 -3.51
CA VAL A 161 -3.63 3.00 -3.91
C VAL A 161 -3.98 1.52 -3.97
N SER A 162 -4.68 1.03 -2.96
CA SER A 162 -5.28 -0.30 -2.87
C SER A 162 -6.74 -0.20 -2.41
N LYS A 163 -7.51 -1.29 -2.62
CA LYS A 163 -8.88 -1.46 -2.12
C LYS A 163 -8.84 -2.33 -0.88
#